data_AF-A0A962D905-F1
#
_entry.id   AF-A0A962D905-F1
#
_cell.length_a   1.000
_cell.length_b   1.000
_cell.length_c   1.000
_cell.angle_alpha   90.00
_cell.angle_beta   90.00
_cell.angle_gamma   90.00
#
_symmetry.space_group_name_H-M   'P 1'
#
loop_
_entity.id
_entity.type
_entity.pdbx_description
1 polymer ?
#
loop_
_entity_poly.entity_id
_entity_poly.type
_entity_poly.pdbx_seq_one_letter_code
_entity_poly.pdbx_strand_id
1 'polypeptide(L)'
;ALFWDEQLSLTGTVACGTCHRPQAGGSDPRTPLAGLASTHPGPDGLYGSEDDLHGSAGVPAHDASGHYQPVEYFGLRPQVGRRKSPSIIDAAFAPRLFWDGRAEGRFVDPDSGVELIPSGAALENQALQPLVDTAEMGHAGNQFADAAARIDGAVPLRLASDLPTELASFIADRDYRQLFEEVFGTPQVSAARIAMALASYQRELAKTVVPWDLEQQGIPTLTAQELEGRQQFQRLRCQFCHAGPRHADNSFRYIGVRPVDEDLGRFNQTGNAGHRGAFRVPGLRNIAQRAPYMHTGGLATLGEVLDFYVRGGDFDAPNKDGLIAPAFLSESQKVDLLAYLEGALTDPRIAAELPPYDRPTLYGESNRVPEVFGTGRAGSLGVPLIGALEPGWIGNDNFTVSLAGVPVGANAMLVVDLADPGLASAVPFGAVAYLAATTLSSEV
;
A
#
# COMPACT_ATOMS: atom_id res chain seq x y z
N ALA A 1 -9.30 14.18 -3.42
CA ALA A 1 -9.83 13.96 -2.06
C ALA A 1 -9.75 12.49 -1.67
N LEU A 2 -10.66 11.62 -2.14
CA LEU A 2 -10.77 10.21 -1.73
C LEU A 2 -9.45 9.43 -1.60
N PHE A 3 -8.53 9.54 -2.57
CA PHE A 3 -7.26 8.80 -2.54
C PHE A 3 -6.41 9.08 -1.28
N TRP A 4 -6.57 10.26 -0.69
CA TRP A 4 -5.83 10.74 0.47
C TRP A 4 -6.68 10.79 1.74
N ASP A 5 -7.92 10.30 1.72
CA ASP A 5 -8.83 10.42 2.86
C ASP A 5 -8.81 9.16 3.72
N GLU A 6 -8.20 9.25 4.90
CA GLU A 6 -8.09 8.12 5.84
C GLU A 6 -9.45 7.71 6.40
N GLN A 7 -10.48 8.56 6.30
CA GLN A 7 -11.86 8.24 6.69
C GLN A 7 -12.49 7.09 5.87
N LEU A 8 -11.87 6.68 4.76
CA LEU A 8 -12.29 5.48 4.01
C LEU A 8 -11.95 4.17 4.75
N SER A 9 -10.89 4.16 5.56
CA SER A 9 -10.58 3.02 6.42
C SER A 9 -11.46 3.01 7.67
N LEU A 10 -11.71 1.82 8.23
CA LEU A 10 -12.51 1.69 9.46
C LEU A 10 -11.97 2.57 10.59
N THR A 11 -10.65 2.53 10.80
CA THR A 11 -9.95 3.18 11.92
C THR A 11 -9.67 4.66 11.67
N GLY A 12 -9.87 5.17 10.45
CA GLY A 12 -9.47 6.54 10.12
C GLY A 12 -7.95 6.74 10.07
N THR A 13 -7.16 5.68 9.86
CA THR A 13 -5.68 5.71 9.92
C THR A 13 -4.98 5.28 8.63
N VAL A 14 -5.74 4.80 7.64
CA VAL A 14 -5.20 4.35 6.35
C VAL A 14 -6.02 4.94 5.21
N ALA A 15 -5.34 5.55 4.25
CA ALA A 15 -5.87 5.92 2.94
C ALA A 15 -5.12 5.14 1.85
N CYS A 16 -5.58 5.21 0.60
CA CYS A 16 -4.80 4.70 -0.54
C CYS A 16 -3.39 5.33 -0.55
N GLY A 17 -3.33 6.63 -0.29
CA GLY A 17 -2.09 7.40 -0.19
C GLY A 17 -1.16 7.02 0.96
N THR A 18 -1.63 6.31 1.98
CA THR A 18 -0.76 5.81 3.06
C THR A 18 0.20 4.73 2.53
N CYS A 19 -0.29 3.85 1.65
CA CYS A 19 0.48 2.75 1.06
C CYS A 19 1.04 3.06 -0.33
N HIS A 20 0.69 4.21 -0.92
CA HIS A 20 1.05 4.58 -2.28
C HIS A 20 1.46 6.04 -2.36
N ARG A 21 2.75 6.29 -2.13
CA ARG A 21 3.32 7.63 -2.09
C ARG A 21 4.15 7.94 -3.33
N PRO A 22 3.96 9.11 -3.97
CA PRO A 22 4.80 9.52 -5.08
C PRO A 22 6.28 9.50 -4.74
N GLN A 23 6.72 10.07 -3.62
CA GLN A 23 8.13 10.04 -3.22
C GLN A 23 8.77 8.64 -3.16
N ALA A 24 7.97 7.58 -2.96
CA ALA A 24 8.40 6.18 -3.02
C ALA A 24 8.06 5.49 -4.36
N GLY A 25 8.08 6.26 -5.45
CA GLY A 25 7.74 5.82 -6.80
C GLY A 25 6.31 5.27 -6.93
N GLY A 26 5.37 5.72 -6.09
CA GLY A 26 3.99 5.23 -6.01
C GLY A 26 3.79 3.97 -5.15
N SER A 27 4.80 3.55 -4.40
CA SER A 27 4.77 2.43 -3.46
C SER A 27 4.68 2.93 -2.01
N ASP A 28 4.67 2.02 -1.05
CA ASP A 28 4.68 2.35 0.38
C ASP A 28 6.08 2.69 0.89
N PRO A 29 6.35 3.91 1.39
CA PRO A 29 7.63 4.29 1.97
C PRO A 29 7.89 3.64 3.34
N ARG A 30 6.90 2.97 3.93
CA ARG A 30 7.01 2.31 5.23
C ARG A 30 7.52 0.87 5.09
N THR A 31 7.44 0.26 3.91
CA THR A 31 7.93 -1.11 3.68
C THR A 31 9.44 -1.28 3.94
N PRO A 32 10.32 -0.32 3.62
CA PRO A 32 11.74 -0.40 3.98
C PRO A 32 12.04 -0.27 5.49
N LEU A 33 11.07 0.16 6.31
CA LEU A 33 11.31 0.34 7.74
C LEU A 33 11.61 -1.01 8.38
N ALA A 34 12.65 -1.06 9.22
CA ALA A 34 13.05 -2.30 9.88
C ALA A 34 12.04 -2.71 10.97
N GLY A 35 11.94 -4.02 11.18
CA GLY A 35 11.18 -4.62 12.29
C GLY A 35 9.74 -4.96 11.93
N LEU A 36 8.96 -5.27 12.97
CA LEU A 36 7.64 -5.91 12.82
C LEU A 36 6.55 -5.00 12.22
N ALA A 37 6.86 -3.72 11.98
CA ALA A 37 5.91 -2.76 11.41
C ALA A 37 5.70 -2.94 9.90
N SER A 38 6.64 -3.61 9.20
CA SER A 38 6.59 -3.84 7.76
C SER A 38 6.77 -5.31 7.37
N THR A 39 6.94 -6.20 8.35
CA THR A 39 7.20 -7.63 8.14
C THR A 39 5.98 -8.49 8.41
N HIS A 40 5.67 -9.38 7.47
CA HIS A 40 4.81 -10.55 7.67
C HIS A 40 5.71 -11.78 7.84
N PRO A 41 5.46 -12.67 8.81
CA PRO A 41 6.33 -13.81 9.15
C PRO A 41 6.25 -14.99 8.16
N GLY A 42 5.95 -14.70 6.89
CA GLY A 42 5.87 -15.72 5.86
C GLY A 42 4.86 -16.86 6.09
N PRO A 43 4.97 -17.92 5.26
CA PRO A 43 4.33 -19.22 5.45
C PRO A 43 4.67 -19.99 6.74
N ASP A 44 5.90 -19.87 7.27
CA ASP A 44 6.32 -20.62 8.47
C ASP A 44 5.82 -20.02 9.80
N GLY A 45 5.38 -18.76 9.78
CA GLY A 45 4.83 -18.06 10.93
C GLY A 45 5.90 -17.57 11.92
N LEU A 46 7.18 -17.58 11.55
CA LEU A 46 8.31 -17.19 12.39
C LEU A 46 8.99 -15.93 11.84
N TYR A 47 9.02 -14.87 12.66
CA TYR A 47 9.79 -13.68 12.31
C TYR A 47 11.30 -13.95 12.29
N GLY A 48 11.99 -13.36 11.30
CA GLY A 48 13.43 -13.47 11.13
C GLY A 48 13.88 -14.71 10.33
N SER A 49 12.93 -15.42 9.71
CA SER A 49 13.18 -16.50 8.77
C SER A 49 13.53 -15.97 7.37
N GLU A 50 13.89 -16.86 6.44
CA GLU A 50 14.13 -16.51 5.03
C GLU A 50 12.83 -16.31 4.22
N ASP A 51 11.65 -16.65 4.77
CA ASP A 51 10.35 -16.50 4.11
C ASP A 51 9.55 -15.28 4.60
N ASP A 52 10.16 -14.46 5.46
CA ASP A 52 9.66 -13.14 5.82
C ASP A 52 9.34 -12.31 4.56
N LEU A 53 8.17 -11.68 4.58
CA LEU A 53 7.67 -10.84 3.51
C LEU A 53 7.62 -9.40 4.00
N HIS A 54 8.03 -8.46 3.16
CA HIS A 54 7.96 -7.03 3.46
C HIS A 54 6.82 -6.38 2.68
N GLY A 55 5.78 -6.02 3.42
CA GLY A 55 4.50 -5.53 2.89
C GLY A 55 4.16 -4.12 3.32
N SER A 56 2.93 -3.73 3.02
CA SER A 56 2.31 -2.52 3.56
C SER A 56 1.56 -2.86 4.84
N ALA A 57 1.74 -2.03 5.86
CA ALA A 57 0.91 -2.07 7.06
C ALA A 57 -0.45 -1.39 6.78
N GLY A 58 -1.53 -2.15 6.93
CA GLY A 58 -2.89 -1.61 6.87
C GLY A 58 -3.42 -1.31 8.26
N VAL A 59 -4.59 -1.87 8.58
CA VAL A 59 -5.28 -1.66 9.87
C VAL A 59 -5.10 -2.85 10.82
N PRO A 60 -5.21 -2.63 12.15
CA PRO A 60 -5.44 -3.73 13.08
C PRO A 60 -6.70 -4.51 12.72
N ALA A 61 -6.73 -5.78 13.06
CA ALA A 61 -7.92 -6.59 12.79
C ALA A 61 -9.08 -6.15 13.68
N HIS A 62 -10.27 -6.13 13.08
CA HIS A 62 -11.53 -5.86 13.76
C HIS A 62 -12.59 -6.88 13.34
N ASP A 63 -13.52 -7.16 14.25
CA ASP A 63 -14.70 -7.98 13.97
C ASP A 63 -15.76 -7.20 13.16
N ALA A 64 -16.91 -7.83 12.89
CA ALA A 64 -18.00 -7.20 12.13
C ALA A 64 -18.67 -6.02 12.85
N SER A 65 -18.48 -5.89 14.16
CA SER A 65 -19.01 -4.80 14.97
C SER A 65 -18.03 -3.63 15.06
N GLY A 66 -16.82 -3.77 14.51
CA GLY A 66 -15.76 -2.78 14.59
C GLY A 66 -15.00 -2.82 15.92
N HIS A 67 -15.03 -3.94 16.66
CA HIS A 67 -14.16 -4.13 17.83
C HIS A 67 -12.83 -4.71 17.40
N TYR A 68 -11.74 -4.27 18.06
CA TYR A 68 -10.41 -4.86 17.90
C TYR A 68 -10.48 -6.39 18.03
N GLN A 69 -9.59 -7.08 17.32
CA GLN A 69 -9.41 -8.52 17.46
C GLN A 69 -7.92 -8.84 17.38
N PRO A 70 -7.37 -9.61 18.34
CA PRO A 70 -6.00 -10.10 18.20
C PRO A 70 -5.95 -11.13 17.08
N VAL A 71 -5.04 -10.93 16.13
CA VAL A 71 -4.75 -11.93 15.08
C VAL A 71 -3.38 -12.55 15.29
N GLU A 72 -3.22 -13.76 14.76
CA GLU A 72 -1.96 -14.49 14.80
C GLU A 72 -0.82 -13.61 14.26
N TYR A 73 0.34 -13.66 14.92
CA TYR A 73 1.56 -12.89 14.65
C TYR A 73 1.51 -11.37 14.90
N PHE A 74 0.37 -10.71 14.62
CA PHE A 74 0.26 -9.26 14.77
C PHE A 74 -0.30 -8.83 16.14
N GLY A 75 -1.08 -9.68 16.81
CA GLY A 75 -1.83 -9.28 18.00
C GLY A 75 -2.78 -8.14 17.65
N LEU A 76 -2.71 -7.03 18.38
CA LEU A 76 -3.47 -5.80 18.10
C LEU A 76 -2.69 -4.78 17.23
N ARG A 77 -1.53 -5.15 16.70
CA ARG A 77 -0.78 -4.28 15.78
C ARG A 77 -1.46 -4.24 14.41
N PRO A 78 -1.20 -3.20 13.61
CA PRO A 78 -1.52 -3.20 12.19
C PRO A 78 -1.05 -4.49 11.51
N GLN A 79 -1.92 -5.05 10.66
CA GLN A 79 -1.59 -6.23 9.87
C GLN A 79 -0.72 -5.82 8.69
N VAL A 80 0.25 -6.67 8.34
CA VAL A 80 1.11 -6.49 7.17
C VAL A 80 0.66 -7.45 6.08
N GLY A 81 0.38 -6.95 4.89
CA GLY A 81 -0.01 -7.78 3.75
C GLY A 81 1.09 -8.73 3.28
N ARG A 82 0.69 -9.83 2.62
CA ARG A 82 1.62 -10.84 2.05
C ARG A 82 2.33 -10.42 0.77
N ARG A 83 2.00 -9.23 0.25
CA ARG A 83 2.65 -8.68 -0.94
C ARG A 83 2.98 -7.22 -0.71
N LYS A 84 4.11 -6.81 -1.27
CA LYS A 84 4.49 -5.41 -1.32
C LYS A 84 3.51 -4.62 -2.19
N SER A 85 3.15 -3.39 -1.78
CA SER A 85 2.30 -2.55 -2.60
C SER A 85 2.96 -2.27 -3.97
N PRO A 86 2.27 -2.55 -5.10
CA PRO A 86 2.79 -2.17 -6.41
C PRO A 86 2.70 -0.66 -6.59
N SER A 87 3.47 -0.11 -7.53
CA SER A 87 3.35 1.30 -7.89
C SER A 87 1.99 1.63 -8.52
N ILE A 88 1.40 2.74 -8.09
CA ILE A 88 0.24 3.39 -8.73
C ILE A 88 0.62 4.23 -9.95
N ILE A 89 1.89 4.62 -10.08
CA ILE A 89 2.36 5.46 -11.19
C ILE A 89 2.34 4.63 -12.47
N ASP A 90 1.75 5.19 -13.53
CA ASP A 90 1.48 4.49 -14.80
C ASP A 90 0.60 3.23 -14.70
N ALA A 91 -0.08 3.01 -13.56
CA ALA A 91 -0.97 1.86 -13.37
C ALA A 91 -2.14 1.86 -14.36
N ALA A 92 -2.59 3.03 -14.79
CA ALA A 92 -3.69 3.22 -15.75
C ALA A 92 -3.51 2.50 -17.09
N PHE A 93 -2.27 2.21 -17.47
CA PHE A 93 -1.98 1.54 -18.73
C PHE A 93 -1.98 0.00 -18.59
N ALA A 94 -2.08 -0.56 -17.39
CA ALA A 94 -2.12 -2.00 -17.19
C ALA A 94 -3.56 -2.52 -17.41
N PRO A 95 -3.77 -3.52 -18.30
CA PRO A 95 -5.10 -4.06 -18.56
C PRO A 95 -5.64 -4.90 -17.40
N ARG A 96 -4.76 -5.33 -16.49
CA ARG A 96 -5.04 -6.08 -15.27
C ARG A 96 -4.16 -5.57 -14.15
N LEU A 97 -4.72 -5.39 -12.96
CA LEU A 97 -4.04 -4.83 -11.79
C LEU A 97 -3.95 -5.84 -10.63
N PHE A 98 -3.21 -5.44 -9.59
CA PHE A 98 -2.53 -6.31 -8.62
C PHE A 98 -1.39 -7.14 -9.25
N TRP A 99 -0.62 -7.81 -8.39
CA TRP A 99 0.45 -8.71 -8.80
C TRP A 99 -0.06 -9.96 -9.54
N ASP A 100 -1.23 -10.48 -9.17
CA ASP A 100 -1.86 -11.66 -9.80
C ASP A 100 -2.87 -11.30 -10.91
N GLY A 101 -3.12 -10.02 -11.15
CA GLY A 101 -4.03 -9.57 -12.20
C GLY A 101 -5.50 -9.82 -11.91
N ARG A 102 -5.91 -9.95 -10.64
CA ARG A 102 -7.30 -10.21 -10.23
C ARG A 102 -8.26 -9.04 -10.49
N ALA A 103 -7.74 -7.83 -10.65
CA ALA A 103 -8.54 -6.69 -11.09
C ALA A 103 -8.53 -6.63 -12.63
N GLU A 104 -9.69 -6.87 -13.24
CA GLU A 104 -9.83 -7.01 -14.70
C GLU A 104 -10.44 -5.78 -15.38
N GLY A 105 -10.52 -5.78 -16.70
CA GLY A 105 -10.99 -4.63 -17.49
C GLY A 105 -12.50 -4.39 -17.48
N ARG A 106 -13.33 -5.29 -16.95
CA ARG A 106 -14.79 -5.14 -16.91
C ARG A 106 -15.22 -4.72 -15.50
N PHE A 107 -15.99 -3.64 -15.37
CA PHE A 107 -16.48 -3.15 -14.08
C PHE A 107 -18.00 -3.24 -13.99
N VAL A 108 -18.44 -3.96 -12.97
CA VAL A 108 -19.84 -4.13 -12.57
C VAL A 108 -20.00 -3.43 -11.24
N ASP A 109 -21.03 -2.60 -11.14
CA ASP A 109 -21.40 -1.95 -9.89
C ASP A 109 -21.67 -3.01 -8.82
N PRO A 110 -20.89 -3.04 -7.71
CA PRO A 110 -21.08 -4.05 -6.68
C PRO A 110 -22.43 -3.91 -5.96
N ASP A 111 -23.04 -2.72 -5.95
CA ASP A 111 -24.27 -2.47 -5.23
C ASP A 111 -25.50 -2.91 -6.05
N SER A 112 -25.50 -2.65 -7.36
CA SER A 112 -26.66 -2.92 -8.24
C SER A 112 -26.50 -4.15 -9.14
N GLY A 113 -25.27 -4.66 -9.32
CA GLY A 113 -24.96 -5.73 -10.28
C GLY A 113 -25.00 -5.27 -11.75
N VAL A 114 -25.21 -3.98 -12.00
CA VAL A 114 -25.25 -3.42 -13.35
C VAL A 114 -23.83 -3.23 -13.89
N GLU A 115 -23.59 -3.66 -15.11
CA GLU A 115 -22.34 -3.38 -15.80
C GLU A 115 -22.26 -1.89 -16.16
N LEU A 116 -21.21 -1.21 -15.67
CA LEU A 116 -21.00 0.22 -15.92
C LEU A 116 -19.90 0.47 -16.95
N ILE A 117 -18.84 -0.35 -16.96
CA ILE A 117 -17.72 -0.19 -17.89
C ILE A 117 -17.35 -1.56 -18.48
N PRO A 118 -17.56 -1.78 -19.79
CA PRO A 118 -17.35 -3.10 -20.41
C PRO A 118 -15.87 -3.48 -20.57
N SER A 119 -14.96 -2.51 -20.66
CA SER A 119 -13.53 -2.72 -20.86
C SER A 119 -12.68 -1.55 -20.36
N GLY A 120 -11.43 -1.81 -19.95
CA GLY A 120 -10.48 -0.77 -19.50
C GLY A 120 -10.65 -0.33 -18.04
N ALA A 121 -11.41 -1.06 -17.24
CA ALA A 121 -11.80 -0.69 -15.88
C ALA A 121 -11.02 -1.41 -14.76
N ALA A 122 -9.77 -1.78 -15.03
CA ALA A 122 -8.93 -2.46 -14.03
C ALA A 122 -8.71 -1.60 -12.79
N LEU A 123 -8.58 -0.28 -12.95
CA LEU A 123 -8.41 0.65 -11.84
C LEU A 123 -9.65 0.71 -10.94
N GLU A 124 -10.85 0.74 -11.51
CA GLU A 124 -12.10 0.76 -10.76
C GLU A 124 -12.23 -0.51 -9.89
N ASN A 125 -11.95 -1.68 -10.48
CA ASN A 125 -11.92 -2.95 -9.74
C ASN A 125 -10.84 -2.97 -8.66
N GLN A 126 -9.63 -2.47 -8.96
CA GLN A 126 -8.52 -2.44 -8.02
C GLN A 126 -8.77 -1.49 -6.84
N ALA A 127 -9.37 -0.33 -7.10
CA ALA A 127 -9.56 0.73 -6.11
C ALA A 127 -10.53 0.32 -5.00
N LEU A 128 -11.46 -0.60 -5.27
CA LEU A 128 -12.45 -1.05 -4.30
C LEU A 128 -11.92 -2.11 -3.34
N GLN A 129 -11.12 -3.07 -3.81
CA GLN A 129 -10.76 -4.25 -3.01
C GLN A 129 -10.09 -3.91 -1.66
N PRO A 130 -9.15 -2.95 -1.57
CA PRO A 130 -8.55 -2.60 -0.29
C PRO A 130 -9.54 -2.08 0.75
N LEU A 131 -10.66 -1.47 0.32
CA LEU A 131 -11.70 -0.92 1.20
C LEU A 131 -12.42 -1.98 2.04
N VAL A 132 -12.39 -3.24 1.59
CA VAL A 132 -13.03 -4.38 2.26
C VAL A 132 -12.03 -5.45 2.70
N ASP A 133 -10.76 -5.32 2.33
CA ASP A 133 -9.72 -6.22 2.80
C ASP A 133 -9.41 -5.93 4.28
N THR A 134 -9.50 -6.97 5.11
CA THR A 134 -9.38 -6.86 6.57
C THR A 134 -7.97 -6.55 7.04
N ALA A 135 -6.96 -6.75 6.21
CA ALA A 135 -5.56 -6.42 6.50
C ALA A 135 -5.16 -5.07 5.89
N GLU A 136 -5.97 -4.48 5.00
CA GLU A 136 -5.69 -3.18 4.37
C GLU A 136 -6.50 -2.04 5.00
N MET A 137 -7.79 -1.88 4.67
CA MET A 137 -8.61 -0.74 5.12
C MET A 137 -9.96 -1.15 5.74
N GLY A 138 -10.37 -2.40 5.59
CA GLY A 138 -11.65 -2.94 6.05
C GLY A 138 -11.56 -3.71 7.36
N HIS A 139 -12.65 -4.41 7.69
CA HIS A 139 -12.76 -5.34 8.82
C HIS A 139 -13.59 -6.55 8.43
N ALA A 140 -13.66 -7.56 9.31
CA ALA A 140 -14.41 -8.78 9.02
C ALA A 140 -15.87 -8.46 8.68
N GLY A 141 -16.36 -8.93 7.53
CA GLY A 141 -17.75 -8.72 7.10
C GLY A 141 -18.01 -7.41 6.35
N ASN A 142 -17.02 -6.51 6.25
CA ASN A 142 -17.16 -5.23 5.55
C ASN A 142 -17.55 -5.42 4.08
N GLN A 143 -18.53 -4.66 3.61
CA GLN A 143 -19.00 -4.61 2.22
C GLN A 143 -18.57 -3.28 1.58
N PHE A 144 -18.61 -3.20 0.24
CA PHE A 144 -18.27 -1.96 -0.46
C PHE A 144 -19.22 -0.79 -0.11
N ALA A 145 -20.49 -1.10 0.18
CA ALA A 145 -21.47 -0.12 0.63
C ALA A 145 -21.10 0.51 1.98
N ASP A 146 -20.42 -0.22 2.87
CA ASP A 146 -19.99 0.30 4.17
C ASP A 146 -18.93 1.39 4.01
N ALA A 147 -18.00 1.23 3.06
CA ALA A 147 -17.03 2.27 2.73
C ALA A 147 -17.71 3.53 2.18
N ALA A 148 -18.78 3.38 1.39
CA ALA A 148 -19.57 4.51 0.91
C ALA A 148 -20.34 5.21 2.06
N ALA A 149 -20.92 4.43 2.98
CA ALA A 149 -21.64 4.96 4.14
C ALA A 149 -20.72 5.75 5.09
N ARG A 150 -19.46 5.31 5.29
CA ARG A 150 -18.50 6.00 6.16
C ARG A 150 -18.22 7.45 5.76
N ILE A 151 -18.20 7.71 4.46
CA ILE A 151 -17.90 9.06 3.94
C ILE A 151 -19.15 9.83 3.50
N ASP A 152 -20.35 9.25 3.61
CA ASP A 152 -21.58 9.93 3.24
C ASP A 152 -21.84 11.13 4.17
N GLY A 153 -21.81 12.34 3.60
CA GLY A 153 -21.91 13.60 4.37
C GLY A 153 -20.67 13.93 5.21
N ALA A 154 -19.58 13.17 5.10
CA ALA A 154 -18.32 13.51 5.76
C ALA A 154 -17.67 14.72 5.07
N VAL A 155 -16.91 15.49 5.85
CA VAL A 155 -16.07 16.57 5.33
C VAL A 155 -14.82 15.92 4.71
N PRO A 156 -14.55 16.11 3.41
CA PRO A 156 -13.39 15.54 2.75
C PRO A 156 -12.09 15.97 3.42
N LEU A 157 -11.16 15.01 3.60
CA LEU A 157 -9.83 15.26 4.13
C LEU A 157 -9.83 15.95 5.51
N ARG A 158 -10.89 15.76 6.32
CA ARG A 158 -11.01 16.32 7.68
C ARG A 158 -9.78 16.09 8.55
N LEU A 159 -9.14 14.93 8.38
CA LEU A 159 -8.01 14.48 9.17
C LEU A 159 -6.65 14.98 8.62
N ALA A 160 -6.60 15.34 7.35
CA ALA A 160 -5.37 15.73 6.68
C ALA A 160 -5.03 17.21 6.89
N SER A 161 -3.76 17.56 6.70
CA SER A 161 -3.27 18.94 6.68
C SER A 161 -2.51 19.26 5.39
N ASP A 162 -2.10 20.51 5.22
CA ASP A 162 -1.23 20.95 4.12
C ASP A 162 -1.75 20.57 2.73
N LEU A 163 -3.08 20.69 2.54
CA LEU A 163 -3.72 20.37 1.27
C LEU A 163 -3.13 21.25 0.15
N PRO A 164 -2.81 20.68 -1.02
CA PRO A 164 -2.49 21.45 -2.21
C PRO A 164 -3.56 22.51 -2.49
N THR A 165 -3.14 23.68 -2.97
CA THR A 165 -4.00 24.87 -3.10
C THR A 165 -5.23 24.58 -3.96
N GLU A 166 -5.03 23.88 -5.09
CA GLU A 166 -6.08 23.49 -6.02
C GLU A 166 -7.06 22.50 -5.38
N LEU A 167 -6.56 21.55 -4.60
CA LEU A 167 -7.37 20.58 -3.87
C LEU A 167 -8.19 21.23 -2.76
N ALA A 168 -7.56 22.11 -1.97
CA ALA A 168 -8.24 22.88 -0.93
C ALA A 168 -9.32 23.78 -1.52
N SER A 169 -9.03 24.46 -2.64
CA SER A 169 -10.00 25.30 -3.36
C SER A 169 -11.15 24.49 -3.96
N PHE A 170 -10.88 23.29 -4.48
CA PHE A 170 -11.89 22.39 -5.00
C PHE A 170 -12.75 21.74 -3.90
N ILE A 171 -12.24 21.51 -2.70
CA ILE A 171 -13.08 21.03 -1.59
C ILE A 171 -13.89 22.21 -1.04
N ALA A 172 -13.20 23.31 -0.72
CA ALA A 172 -13.75 24.47 -0.01
C ALA A 172 -14.56 24.01 1.21
N ASP A 173 -15.83 24.34 1.27
CA ASP A 173 -16.70 24.14 2.43
C ASP A 173 -17.63 22.93 2.23
N ARG A 174 -17.42 22.15 1.16
CA ARG A 174 -18.34 21.10 0.71
C ARG A 174 -18.11 19.78 1.40
N ASP A 175 -19.19 19.06 1.68
CA ASP A 175 -19.15 17.65 2.06
C ASP A 175 -19.08 16.72 0.83
N TYR A 176 -18.89 15.42 1.05
CA TYR A 176 -18.88 14.46 -0.05
C TYR A 176 -20.20 14.37 -0.82
N ARG A 177 -21.36 14.63 -0.21
CA ARG A 177 -22.64 14.60 -0.94
C ARG A 177 -22.70 15.73 -1.98
N GLN A 178 -22.24 16.92 -1.59
CA GLN A 178 -22.16 18.07 -2.49
C GLN A 178 -21.12 17.86 -3.59
N LEU A 179 -19.94 17.30 -3.26
CA LEU A 179 -18.93 16.98 -4.27
C LEU A 179 -19.41 15.89 -5.25
N PHE A 180 -20.14 14.88 -4.79
CA PHE A 180 -20.71 13.85 -5.65
C PHE A 180 -21.85 14.41 -6.51
N GLU A 181 -22.69 15.31 -5.98
CA GLU A 181 -23.70 16.02 -6.77
C GLU A 181 -23.06 16.78 -7.93
N GLU A 182 -21.96 17.49 -7.68
CA GLU A 182 -21.28 18.28 -8.70
C GLU A 182 -20.64 17.42 -9.80
N VAL A 183 -20.04 16.28 -9.45
CA VAL A 183 -19.31 15.42 -10.40
C VAL A 183 -20.22 14.42 -11.11
N PHE A 184 -21.21 13.87 -10.40
CA PHE A 184 -22.06 12.78 -10.88
C PHE A 184 -23.53 13.18 -11.09
N GLY A 185 -23.93 14.40 -10.74
CA GLY A 185 -25.31 14.88 -10.86
C GLY A 185 -26.29 14.28 -9.83
N THR A 186 -25.76 13.75 -8.73
CA THR A 186 -26.54 13.16 -7.64
C THR A 186 -25.74 13.14 -6.33
N PRO A 187 -26.36 13.34 -5.15
CA PRO A 187 -25.60 13.47 -3.91
C PRO A 187 -25.26 12.10 -3.31
N GLN A 188 -25.71 11.02 -3.95
CA GLN A 188 -25.54 9.67 -3.46
C GLN A 188 -24.08 9.23 -3.60
N VAL A 189 -23.43 8.99 -2.47
CA VAL A 189 -22.16 8.27 -2.42
C VAL A 189 -22.43 6.77 -2.63
N SER A 190 -21.68 6.14 -3.53
CA SER A 190 -21.78 4.69 -3.82
C SER A 190 -20.40 4.12 -4.11
N ALA A 191 -20.26 2.80 -3.96
CA ALA A 191 -19.01 2.11 -4.26
C ALA A 191 -18.58 2.35 -5.71
N ALA A 192 -19.50 2.26 -6.67
CA ALA A 192 -19.21 2.53 -8.08
C ALA A 192 -18.64 3.95 -8.33
N ARG A 193 -19.21 4.97 -7.69
CA ARG A 193 -18.74 6.36 -7.85
C ARG A 193 -17.40 6.60 -7.15
N ILE A 194 -17.17 5.98 -5.99
CA ILE A 194 -15.86 5.97 -5.32
C ILE A 194 -14.80 5.34 -6.25
N ALA A 195 -15.10 4.16 -6.82
CA ALA A 195 -14.21 3.47 -7.74
C ALA A 195 -13.84 4.33 -8.95
N MET A 196 -14.85 4.93 -9.61
CA MET A 196 -14.64 5.81 -10.77
C MET A 196 -13.83 7.07 -10.42
N ALA A 197 -14.09 7.70 -9.28
CA ALA A 197 -13.34 8.87 -8.83
C ALA A 197 -11.87 8.53 -8.51
N LEU A 198 -11.62 7.44 -7.76
CA LEU A 198 -10.27 6.94 -7.47
C LEU A 198 -9.51 6.56 -8.75
N ALA A 199 -10.17 5.85 -9.66
CA ALA A 199 -9.58 5.46 -10.94
C ALA A 199 -9.26 6.68 -11.82
N SER A 200 -10.12 7.70 -11.83
CA SER A 200 -9.88 8.94 -12.57
C SER A 200 -8.65 9.69 -12.05
N TYR A 201 -8.48 9.80 -10.73
CA TYR A 201 -7.25 10.35 -10.14
C TYR A 201 -6.01 9.53 -10.51
N GLN A 202 -6.07 8.20 -10.42
CA GLN A 202 -4.93 7.35 -10.78
C GLN A 202 -4.55 7.44 -12.27
N ARG A 203 -5.49 7.78 -13.16
CA ARG A 203 -5.19 8.07 -14.58
C ARG A 203 -4.40 9.35 -14.77
N GLU A 204 -4.51 10.34 -13.88
CA GLU A 204 -3.70 11.55 -13.91
C GLU A 204 -2.22 11.26 -13.58
N LEU A 205 -1.97 10.19 -12.82
CA LEU A 205 -0.62 9.73 -12.47
C LEU A 205 0.10 8.99 -13.62
N ALA A 206 -0.51 8.93 -14.80
CA ALA A 206 0.06 8.39 -16.04
C ALA A 206 0.89 9.44 -16.83
N LYS A 207 1.05 10.66 -16.30
CA LYS A 207 1.74 11.80 -16.94
C LYS A 207 3.24 11.86 -16.62
N THR A 208 3.84 10.71 -16.34
CA THR A 208 5.27 10.59 -16.01
C THR A 208 6.13 10.83 -17.25
N VAL A 209 7.14 11.68 -17.12
CA VAL A 209 8.13 11.94 -18.17
C VAL A 209 9.51 11.67 -17.58
N VAL A 210 10.22 10.72 -18.17
CA VAL A 210 11.56 10.31 -17.74
C VAL A 210 12.60 10.71 -18.80
N PRO A 211 13.90 10.84 -18.48
CA PRO A 211 14.93 11.15 -19.48
C PRO A 211 14.91 10.20 -20.70
N TRP A 212 14.58 8.92 -20.50
CA TRP A 212 14.43 7.98 -21.60
C TRP A 212 13.38 8.42 -22.64
N ASP A 213 12.28 9.06 -22.23
CA ASP A 213 11.22 9.54 -23.15
C ASP A 213 11.72 10.64 -24.07
N LEU A 214 12.47 11.59 -23.52
CA LEU A 214 13.06 12.70 -24.26
C LEU A 214 14.07 12.19 -25.28
N GLU A 215 14.83 11.17 -24.91
CA GLU A 215 15.77 10.55 -25.83
C GLU A 215 15.08 9.80 -26.98
N GLN A 216 13.94 9.14 -26.75
CA GLN A 216 13.15 8.56 -27.84
C GLN A 216 12.62 9.63 -28.82
N GLN A 217 12.50 10.88 -28.38
CA GLN A 217 12.12 12.02 -29.21
C GLN A 217 13.33 12.70 -29.88
N GLY A 218 14.54 12.14 -29.73
CA GLY A 218 15.78 12.68 -30.29
C GLY A 218 16.41 13.81 -29.47
N ILE A 219 15.94 14.05 -28.24
CA ILE A 219 16.55 15.02 -27.32
C ILE A 219 17.56 14.26 -26.45
N PRO A 220 18.88 14.47 -26.62
CA PRO A 220 19.89 13.69 -25.91
C PRO A 220 19.95 14.09 -24.44
N THR A 221 19.35 13.27 -23.58
CA THR A 221 19.28 13.51 -22.13
C THR A 221 20.01 12.47 -21.30
N LEU A 222 20.31 11.28 -21.84
CA LEU A 222 21.08 10.28 -21.11
C LEU A 222 22.58 10.59 -21.20
N THR A 223 23.27 10.34 -20.10
CA THR A 223 24.73 10.31 -19.99
C THR A 223 25.32 9.12 -20.74
N ALA A 224 26.62 9.18 -21.04
CA ALA A 224 27.33 8.04 -21.65
C ALA A 224 27.20 6.75 -20.83
N GLN A 225 27.17 6.86 -19.50
CA GLN A 225 27.03 5.72 -18.61
C GLN A 225 25.63 5.10 -18.69
N GLU A 226 24.57 5.92 -18.70
CA GLU A 226 23.19 5.44 -18.87
C GLU A 226 22.98 4.79 -20.24
N LEU A 227 23.67 5.27 -21.28
CA LEU A 227 23.67 4.66 -22.61
C LEU A 227 24.32 3.27 -22.61
N GLU A 228 25.44 3.10 -21.91
CA GLU A 228 26.06 1.78 -21.69
C GLU A 228 25.16 0.86 -20.87
N GLY A 229 24.52 1.39 -19.82
CA GLY A 229 23.53 0.67 -19.02
C GLY A 229 22.35 0.16 -19.84
N ARG A 230 21.84 0.98 -20.77
CA ARG A 230 20.80 0.57 -21.73
C ARG A 230 21.27 -0.57 -22.63
N GLN A 231 22.54 -0.58 -23.05
CA GLN A 231 23.10 -1.71 -23.80
C GLN A 231 23.15 -2.98 -22.95
N GLN A 232 23.51 -2.88 -21.67
CA GLN A 232 23.48 -4.04 -20.76
C GLN A 232 22.06 -4.56 -20.54
N PHE A 233 21.07 -3.68 -20.38
CA PHE A 233 19.66 -4.04 -20.30
C PHE A 233 19.21 -4.87 -21.51
N GLN A 234 19.69 -4.51 -22.71
CA GLN A 234 19.42 -5.27 -23.95
C GLN A 234 20.17 -6.60 -24.02
N ARG A 235 21.44 -6.61 -23.63
CA ARG A 235 22.32 -7.78 -23.64
C ARG A 235 21.83 -8.86 -22.69
N LEU A 236 21.37 -8.46 -21.51
CA LEU A 236 20.75 -9.32 -20.50
C LEU A 236 19.29 -9.69 -20.80
N ARG A 237 18.75 -9.27 -21.96
CA ARG A 237 17.41 -9.66 -22.42
C ARG A 237 16.27 -9.12 -21.52
N CYS A 238 16.52 -8.10 -20.71
CA CYS A 238 15.51 -7.50 -19.82
C CYS A 238 14.31 -6.95 -20.62
N GLN A 239 14.58 -6.41 -21.81
CA GLN A 239 13.60 -5.81 -22.72
C GLN A 239 12.55 -6.79 -23.26
N PHE A 240 12.74 -8.11 -23.15
CA PHE A 240 11.73 -9.07 -23.62
C PHE A 240 10.50 -9.14 -22.73
N CYS A 241 10.65 -8.81 -21.44
CA CYS A 241 9.53 -8.68 -20.50
C CYS A 241 9.28 -7.20 -20.18
N HIS A 242 10.34 -6.43 -19.97
CA HIS A 242 10.28 -5.01 -19.66
C HIS A 242 10.33 -4.15 -20.93
N ALA A 243 9.31 -4.35 -21.78
CA ALA A 243 9.24 -3.76 -23.12
C ALA A 243 8.45 -2.44 -23.18
N GLY A 244 8.65 -1.71 -24.28
CA GLY A 244 7.84 -0.54 -24.64
C GLY A 244 8.03 0.65 -23.69
N PRO A 245 7.18 1.70 -23.83
CA PRO A 245 7.37 2.97 -23.11
C PRO A 245 7.34 2.85 -21.59
N ARG A 246 6.65 1.86 -21.02
CA ARG A 246 6.57 1.65 -19.57
C ARG A 246 7.59 0.66 -19.02
N HIS A 247 8.40 0.08 -19.90
CA HIS A 247 9.30 -1.03 -19.55
C HIS A 247 8.53 -2.18 -18.90
N ALA A 248 7.39 -2.54 -19.48
CA ALA A 248 6.55 -3.67 -19.08
C ALA A 248 5.61 -4.11 -20.23
N ASP A 249 5.60 -5.41 -20.50
CA ASP A 249 4.65 -6.05 -21.42
C ASP A 249 3.30 -6.43 -20.75
N ASN A 250 3.21 -6.32 -19.42
CA ASN A 250 2.08 -6.75 -18.57
C ASN A 250 1.75 -8.25 -18.64
N SER A 251 2.68 -9.07 -19.13
CA SER A 251 2.57 -10.53 -19.05
C SER A 251 2.72 -11.02 -17.60
N PHE A 252 2.42 -12.30 -17.36
CA PHE A 252 2.57 -12.95 -16.06
C PHE A 252 3.68 -13.99 -16.15
N ARG A 253 4.67 -13.90 -15.27
CA ARG A 253 5.89 -14.72 -15.32
C ARG A 253 6.19 -15.29 -13.94
N TYR A 254 6.61 -16.56 -13.91
CA TYR A 254 7.29 -17.11 -12.74
C TYR A 254 8.80 -17.02 -12.97
N ILE A 255 9.48 -16.25 -12.11
CA ILE A 255 10.92 -15.99 -12.22
C ILE A 255 11.73 -16.64 -11.09
N GLY A 256 11.08 -17.39 -10.19
CA GLY A 256 11.78 -18.08 -9.10
C GLY A 256 12.12 -17.21 -7.89
N VAL A 257 11.26 -16.24 -7.52
CA VAL A 257 11.44 -15.44 -6.28
C VAL A 257 11.13 -16.25 -5.02
N ARG A 258 10.06 -17.06 -5.05
CA ARG A 258 9.61 -17.95 -3.98
C ARG A 258 9.13 -19.29 -4.56
N PRO A 259 9.00 -20.35 -3.74
CA PRO A 259 8.29 -21.57 -4.15
C PRO A 259 6.87 -21.26 -4.63
N VAL A 260 6.42 -21.95 -5.68
CA VAL A 260 5.10 -21.69 -6.30
C VAL A 260 3.91 -21.98 -5.39
N ASP A 261 4.11 -22.78 -4.33
CA ASP A 261 3.05 -23.21 -3.42
C ASP A 261 2.81 -22.24 -2.25
N GLU A 262 3.72 -21.28 -2.03
CA GLU A 262 3.57 -20.26 -0.99
C GLU A 262 2.60 -19.14 -1.42
N ASP A 263 2.65 -18.77 -2.69
CA ASP A 263 1.68 -17.88 -3.32
C ASP A 263 1.43 -18.31 -4.77
N LEU A 264 0.22 -18.82 -5.01
CA LEU A 264 -0.18 -19.32 -6.32
C LEU A 264 -0.27 -18.23 -7.40
N GLY A 265 -0.31 -16.94 -7.02
CA GLY A 265 -0.30 -15.82 -7.93
C GLY A 265 -1.43 -15.86 -8.95
N ARG A 266 -1.09 -15.71 -10.24
CA ARG A 266 -2.04 -15.70 -11.36
C ARG A 266 -2.86 -16.99 -11.49
N PHE A 267 -2.39 -18.11 -10.95
CA PHE A 267 -3.16 -19.36 -10.94
C PHE A 267 -4.53 -19.18 -10.27
N ASN A 268 -4.61 -18.41 -9.18
CA ASN A 268 -5.88 -18.16 -8.47
C ASN A 268 -6.96 -17.51 -9.34
N GLN A 269 -6.55 -16.84 -10.44
CA GLN A 269 -7.45 -16.16 -11.37
C GLN A 269 -7.78 -16.99 -12.61
N THR A 270 -7.03 -18.04 -12.88
CA THR A 270 -7.08 -18.73 -14.19
C THR A 270 -7.24 -20.24 -14.11
N GLY A 271 -6.88 -20.87 -12.99
CA GLY A 271 -6.83 -22.33 -12.85
C GLY A 271 -5.79 -23.03 -13.72
N ASN A 272 -4.99 -22.30 -14.51
CA ASN A 272 -3.99 -22.86 -15.41
C ASN A 272 -2.69 -23.13 -14.65
N ALA A 273 -2.27 -24.40 -14.58
CA ALA A 273 -1.04 -24.83 -13.90
C ALA A 273 0.23 -24.09 -14.37
N GLY A 274 0.28 -23.61 -15.62
CA GLY A 274 1.39 -22.79 -16.13
C GLY A 274 1.51 -21.40 -15.47
N HIS A 275 0.49 -20.95 -14.74
CA HIS A 275 0.46 -19.66 -14.04
C HIS A 275 0.75 -19.75 -12.54
N ARG A 276 1.14 -20.92 -12.01
CA ARG A 276 1.47 -21.07 -10.59
C ARG A 276 2.69 -20.22 -10.23
N GLY A 277 2.58 -19.41 -9.18
CA GLY A 277 3.61 -18.46 -8.77
C GLY A 277 3.88 -17.34 -9.79
N ALA A 278 3.08 -17.23 -10.85
CA ALA A 278 3.30 -16.21 -11.88
C ALA A 278 2.71 -14.87 -11.44
N PHE A 279 3.50 -13.82 -11.58
CA PHE A 279 3.10 -12.45 -11.26
C PHE A 279 3.29 -11.52 -12.46
N ARG A 280 2.50 -10.45 -12.48
CA ARG A 280 2.54 -9.43 -13.54
C ARG A 280 3.93 -8.80 -13.58
N VAL A 281 4.49 -8.67 -14.78
CA VAL A 281 5.72 -7.91 -15.01
C VAL A 281 5.45 -6.42 -14.71
N PRO A 282 6.08 -5.83 -13.68
CA PRO A 282 5.85 -4.43 -13.32
C PRO A 282 6.61 -3.49 -14.27
N GLY A 283 6.10 -2.26 -14.43
CA GLY A 283 6.81 -1.20 -15.15
C GLY A 283 8.03 -0.71 -14.37
N LEU A 284 9.10 -0.34 -15.08
CA LEU A 284 10.37 0.09 -14.47
C LEU A 284 10.56 1.61 -14.39
N ARG A 285 9.60 2.42 -14.84
CA ARG A 285 9.61 3.87 -14.56
C ARG A 285 9.62 4.10 -13.05
N ASN A 286 10.40 5.05 -12.57
CA ASN A 286 10.57 5.41 -11.15
C ASN A 286 10.95 4.21 -10.27
N ILE A 287 11.70 3.23 -10.81
CA ILE A 287 12.05 2.01 -10.07
C ILE A 287 12.99 2.29 -8.89
N ALA A 288 13.86 3.30 -9.00
CA ALA A 288 14.86 3.61 -7.98
C ALA A 288 14.25 4.02 -6.62
N GLN A 289 13.05 4.58 -6.62
CA GLN A 289 12.39 5.05 -5.39
C GLN A 289 11.52 3.97 -4.74
N ARG A 290 11.47 2.75 -5.30
CA ARG A 290 10.47 1.74 -4.94
C ARG A 290 11.00 0.61 -4.07
N ALA A 291 12.18 0.73 -3.48
CA ALA A 291 12.70 -0.28 -2.58
C ALA A 291 11.69 -0.61 -1.45
N PRO A 292 11.71 -1.84 -0.90
CA PRO A 292 12.36 -3.03 -1.47
C PRO A 292 11.63 -3.58 -2.71
N TYR A 293 12.15 -4.64 -3.34
CA TYR A 293 11.76 -5.11 -4.66
C TYR A 293 11.10 -6.49 -4.64
N MET A 294 10.56 -6.89 -5.80
CA MET A 294 9.72 -8.08 -6.02
C MET A 294 8.32 -7.98 -5.38
N HIS A 295 7.49 -8.99 -5.63
CA HIS A 295 6.13 -9.04 -5.08
C HIS A 295 6.10 -9.23 -3.57
N THR A 296 7.19 -9.77 -2.98
CA THR A 296 7.35 -10.01 -1.55
C THR A 296 8.05 -8.89 -0.81
N GLY A 297 8.69 -7.94 -1.51
CA GLY A 297 9.57 -6.95 -0.87
C GLY A 297 10.87 -7.54 -0.29
N GLY A 298 11.28 -8.75 -0.70
CA GLY A 298 12.41 -9.46 -0.10
C GLY A 298 13.81 -8.99 -0.52
N LEU A 299 13.94 -8.14 -1.54
CA LEU A 299 15.25 -7.62 -2.00
C LEU A 299 15.35 -6.13 -1.70
N ALA A 300 16.34 -5.70 -0.94
CA ALA A 300 16.46 -4.32 -0.46
C ALA A 300 16.91 -3.34 -1.56
N THR A 301 17.75 -3.80 -2.50
CA THR A 301 18.41 -2.91 -3.48
C THR A 301 18.23 -3.39 -4.92
N LEU A 302 18.32 -2.46 -5.89
CA LEU A 302 18.38 -2.84 -7.31
C LEU A 302 19.62 -3.70 -7.59
N GLY A 303 20.72 -3.50 -6.86
CA GLY A 303 21.89 -4.37 -6.95
C GLY A 303 21.57 -5.83 -6.68
N GLU A 304 20.81 -6.10 -5.61
CA GLU A 304 20.33 -7.46 -5.28
C GLU A 304 19.36 -8.01 -6.32
N VAL A 305 18.52 -7.16 -6.92
CA VAL A 305 17.64 -7.54 -8.04
C VAL A 305 18.47 -7.99 -9.24
N LEU A 306 19.54 -7.26 -9.57
CA LEU A 306 20.43 -7.66 -10.66
C LEU A 306 21.16 -8.96 -10.33
N ASP A 307 21.63 -9.13 -9.10
CA ASP A 307 22.26 -10.38 -8.64
C ASP A 307 21.30 -11.56 -8.71
N PHE A 308 20.01 -11.33 -8.43
CA PHE A 308 18.94 -12.34 -8.55
C PHE A 308 18.78 -12.84 -9.98
N TYR A 309 18.73 -11.92 -10.95
CA TYR A 309 18.65 -12.32 -12.36
C TYR A 309 19.95 -12.97 -12.84
N VAL A 310 21.12 -12.48 -12.42
CA VAL A 310 22.44 -13.03 -12.78
C VAL A 310 22.62 -14.48 -12.32
N ARG A 311 22.10 -14.85 -11.14
CA ARG A 311 22.13 -16.24 -10.66
C ARG A 311 20.99 -17.12 -11.20
N GLY A 312 20.07 -16.56 -11.97
CA GLY A 312 18.98 -17.29 -12.61
C GLY A 312 17.77 -17.54 -11.70
N GLY A 313 17.54 -16.68 -10.70
CA GLY A 313 16.47 -16.84 -9.70
C GLY A 313 16.79 -17.86 -8.60
N ASP A 314 16.01 -17.85 -7.53
CA ASP A 314 16.31 -18.61 -6.30
C ASP A 314 15.58 -19.96 -6.23
N PHE A 315 14.46 -20.08 -6.96
CA PHE A 315 13.63 -21.28 -6.97
C PHE A 315 13.32 -21.74 -8.41
N ASP A 316 13.09 -23.04 -8.56
CA ASP A 316 12.74 -23.68 -9.82
C ASP A 316 11.36 -24.32 -9.76
N ALA A 317 10.65 -24.29 -10.89
CA ALA A 317 9.40 -25.02 -11.12
C ALA A 317 9.23 -25.28 -12.63
N PRO A 318 8.40 -26.26 -13.04
CA PRO A 318 8.22 -26.59 -14.47
C PRO A 318 7.76 -25.43 -15.36
N ASN A 319 7.14 -24.39 -14.78
CA ASN A 319 6.65 -23.21 -15.48
C ASN A 319 7.54 -21.96 -15.31
N LYS A 320 8.76 -22.10 -14.78
CA LYS A 320 9.74 -21.01 -14.72
C LYS A 320 10.06 -20.51 -16.12
N ASP A 321 10.08 -19.19 -16.28
CA ASP A 321 10.36 -18.58 -17.58
C ASP A 321 11.80 -18.90 -18.02
N GLY A 322 11.94 -19.47 -19.22
CA GLY A 322 13.23 -19.92 -19.75
C GLY A 322 14.24 -18.80 -20.06
N LEU A 323 13.83 -17.53 -20.01
CA LEU A 323 14.76 -16.39 -20.06
C LEU A 323 15.48 -16.17 -18.73
N ILE A 324 14.97 -16.74 -17.62
CA ILE A 324 15.57 -16.64 -16.31
C ILE A 324 16.59 -17.76 -16.15
N ALA A 325 17.83 -17.46 -16.54
CA ALA A 325 18.95 -18.39 -16.49
C ALA A 325 20.22 -17.65 -16.03
N PRO A 326 21.21 -18.36 -15.45
CA PRO A 326 22.45 -17.76 -15.04
C PRO A 326 23.12 -16.97 -16.19
N ALA A 327 23.59 -15.78 -15.86
CA ALA A 327 24.26 -14.87 -16.78
C ALA A 327 25.56 -14.35 -16.15
N PHE A 328 26.37 -13.63 -16.95
CA PHE A 328 27.53 -12.92 -16.44
C PHE A 328 27.29 -11.42 -16.57
N LEU A 329 27.56 -10.68 -15.49
CA LEU A 329 27.54 -9.23 -15.42
C LEU A 329 28.73 -8.80 -14.57
N SER A 330 29.69 -8.08 -15.14
CA SER A 330 30.80 -7.53 -14.35
C SER A 330 30.32 -6.41 -13.44
N GLU A 331 31.07 -6.09 -12.38
CA GLU A 331 30.74 -4.95 -11.50
C GLU A 331 30.62 -3.64 -12.27
N SER A 332 31.50 -3.39 -13.25
CA SER A 332 31.40 -2.19 -14.09
C SER A 332 30.08 -2.16 -14.88
N GLN A 333 29.69 -3.28 -15.49
CA GLN A 333 28.44 -3.38 -16.24
C GLN A 333 27.22 -3.27 -15.34
N LYS A 334 27.30 -3.78 -14.10
CA LYS A 334 26.26 -3.65 -13.09
C LYS A 334 26.04 -2.18 -12.71
N VAL A 335 27.13 -1.44 -12.48
CA VAL A 335 27.06 0.00 -12.19
C VAL A 335 26.45 0.77 -13.38
N ASP A 336 26.83 0.44 -14.61
CA ASP A 336 26.25 1.08 -15.79
C ASP A 336 24.74 0.80 -15.92
N LEU A 337 24.33 -0.46 -15.69
CA LEU A 337 22.91 -0.85 -15.70
C LEU A 337 22.12 -0.17 -14.59
N LEU A 338 22.68 -0.04 -13.39
CA LEU A 338 22.07 0.71 -12.30
C LEU A 338 21.88 2.18 -12.68
N ALA A 339 22.89 2.82 -13.28
CA ALA A 339 22.77 4.21 -13.75
C ALA A 339 21.58 4.38 -14.72
N TYR A 340 21.40 3.44 -15.66
CA TYR A 340 20.24 3.45 -16.55
C TYR A 340 18.90 3.29 -15.82
N LEU A 341 18.79 2.34 -14.90
CA LEU A 341 17.55 2.11 -14.14
C LEU A 341 17.22 3.28 -13.20
N GLU A 342 18.24 3.91 -12.61
CA GLU A 342 18.09 4.92 -11.57
C GLU A 342 17.93 6.33 -12.13
N GLY A 343 18.69 6.69 -13.16
CA GLY A 343 18.63 8.01 -13.79
C GLY A 343 17.63 8.04 -14.93
N ALA A 344 17.86 7.23 -15.97
CA ALA A 344 17.12 7.34 -17.23
C ALA A 344 15.62 7.05 -17.11
N LEU A 345 15.21 6.30 -16.07
CA LEU A 345 13.81 5.91 -15.83
C LEU A 345 13.14 6.68 -14.70
N THR A 346 13.76 7.71 -14.13
CA THR A 346 13.20 8.49 -13.01
C THR A 346 12.66 9.84 -13.48
N ASP A 347 11.43 10.16 -13.09
CA ASP A 347 10.86 11.50 -13.22
C ASP A 347 11.19 12.31 -11.96
N PRO A 348 11.98 13.39 -12.04
CA PRO A 348 12.42 14.13 -10.86
C PRO A 348 11.26 14.76 -10.07
N ARG A 349 10.08 14.95 -10.69
CA ARG A 349 8.89 15.47 -10.00
C ARG A 349 8.32 14.50 -8.98
N ILE A 350 8.55 13.19 -9.14
CA ILE A 350 8.03 12.15 -8.27
C ILE A 350 8.66 12.26 -6.87
N ALA A 351 9.99 12.30 -6.80
CA ALA A 351 10.72 12.43 -5.53
C ALA A 351 10.50 13.80 -4.86
N ALA A 352 10.26 14.84 -5.67
CA ALA A 352 9.98 16.19 -5.18
C ALA A 352 8.49 16.45 -4.89
N GLU A 353 7.62 15.46 -5.12
CA GLU A 353 6.15 15.56 -5.00
C GLU A 353 5.59 16.83 -5.68
N LEU A 354 6.09 17.14 -6.88
CA LEU A 354 5.62 18.26 -7.70
C LEU A 354 4.38 17.85 -8.52
N PRO A 355 3.49 18.79 -8.88
CA PRO A 355 2.29 18.45 -9.64
C PRO A 355 2.54 17.56 -10.88
N PRO A 356 1.71 16.52 -11.10
CA PRO A 356 0.47 16.17 -10.40
C PRO A 356 0.65 15.25 -9.17
N TYR A 357 1.87 15.19 -8.62
CA TYR A 357 2.25 14.29 -7.52
C TYR A 357 2.25 14.96 -6.15
N ASP A 358 1.90 16.24 -6.10
CA ASP A 358 1.65 16.97 -4.87
C ASP A 358 0.47 16.37 -4.11
N ARG A 359 0.52 16.44 -2.79
CA ARG A 359 -0.39 15.73 -1.90
C ARG A 359 -0.57 16.46 -0.57
N PRO A 360 -1.67 16.17 0.17
CA PRO A 360 -1.76 16.59 1.56
C PRO A 360 -0.83 15.76 2.47
N THR A 361 -0.63 16.27 3.68
CA THR A 361 -0.09 15.52 4.83
C THR A 361 -1.22 14.71 5.48
N LEU A 362 -1.05 13.40 5.62
CA LEU A 362 -2.03 12.51 6.25
C LEU A 362 -1.99 12.62 7.78
N TYR A 363 -3.07 12.25 8.45
CA TYR A 363 -3.13 12.21 9.91
C TYR A 363 -2.06 11.31 10.50
N GLY A 364 -1.83 10.14 9.89
CA GLY A 364 -0.77 9.21 10.28
C GLY A 364 0.66 9.78 10.21
N GLU A 365 0.87 10.92 9.55
CA GLU A 365 2.16 11.65 9.51
C GLU A 365 2.25 12.77 10.55
N SER A 366 1.14 13.11 11.21
CA SER A 366 1.06 14.23 12.13
C SER A 366 1.47 13.84 13.55
N ASN A 367 1.75 14.84 14.38
CA ASN A 367 1.94 14.66 15.82
C ASN A 367 0.62 14.49 16.60
N ARG A 368 -0.51 14.35 15.90
CA ARG A 368 -1.84 14.16 16.50
C ARG A 368 -2.22 12.69 16.62
N VAL A 369 -1.45 11.76 16.04
CA VAL A 369 -1.60 10.31 16.23
C VAL A 369 -1.44 10.00 17.72
N PRO A 370 -2.27 9.14 18.33
CA PRO A 370 -2.13 8.84 19.75
C PRO A 370 -0.75 8.24 20.05
N GLU A 371 -0.01 8.84 20.98
CA GLU A 371 1.27 8.31 21.44
C GLU A 371 1.07 7.45 22.69
N VAL A 372 1.54 6.20 22.62
CA VAL A 372 1.54 5.29 23.78
C VAL A 372 2.81 5.55 24.59
N PHE A 373 2.67 6.15 25.77
CA PHE A 373 3.78 6.40 26.69
C PHE A 373 3.90 5.33 27.79
N GLY A 374 5.14 4.94 28.07
CA GLY A 374 5.47 3.98 29.13
C GLY A 374 5.36 2.52 28.67
N THR A 375 5.71 1.61 29.58
CA THR A 375 5.48 0.17 29.39
C THR A 375 4.44 -0.31 30.40
N GLY A 376 3.67 -1.31 30.00
CA GLY A 376 2.79 -2.00 30.93
C GLY A 376 3.57 -2.45 32.16
N ARG A 377 2.99 -2.27 33.35
CA ARG A 377 3.57 -2.81 34.57
C ARG A 377 3.17 -4.27 34.70
N ALA A 378 4.15 -5.15 34.80
CA ALA A 378 3.92 -6.58 34.99
C ALA A 378 3.06 -6.83 36.25
N GLY A 379 1.92 -7.47 36.07
CA GLY A 379 1.18 -8.12 37.14
C GLY A 379 1.58 -9.59 37.27
N SER A 380 0.91 -10.32 38.15
CA SER A 380 1.10 -11.78 38.28
C SER A 380 0.66 -12.57 37.04
N LEU A 381 -0.10 -11.95 36.13
CA LEU A 381 -0.72 -12.58 34.97
C LEU A 381 -0.14 -12.09 33.63
N GLY A 382 0.89 -11.25 33.64
CA GLY A 382 1.53 -10.74 32.42
C GLY A 382 1.70 -9.22 32.40
N VAL A 383 2.04 -8.69 31.23
CA VAL A 383 2.27 -7.26 30.99
C VAL A 383 1.19 -6.77 30.02
N PRO A 384 0.30 -5.85 30.44
CA PRO A 384 -0.70 -5.32 29.53
C PRO A 384 -0.06 -4.45 28.44
N LEU A 385 -0.58 -4.57 27.23
CA LEU A 385 -0.21 -3.80 26.05
C LEU A 385 -1.35 -2.83 25.73
N ILE A 386 -1.02 -1.59 25.35
CA ILE A 386 -1.99 -0.56 24.99
C ILE A 386 -2.03 -0.44 23.46
N GLY A 387 -3.22 -0.32 22.88
CA GLY A 387 -3.40 0.09 21.48
C GLY A 387 -4.34 1.28 21.40
N ALA A 388 -3.89 2.36 20.76
CA ALA A 388 -4.69 3.56 20.45
C ALA A 388 -4.15 4.12 19.14
N LEU A 389 -4.95 4.12 18.07
CA LEU A 389 -4.49 4.55 16.76
C LEU A 389 -5.47 5.52 16.10
N GLU A 390 -6.75 5.42 16.43
CA GLU A 390 -7.82 6.19 15.83
C GLU A 390 -7.72 7.68 16.17
N PRO A 391 -8.12 8.56 15.23
CA PRO A 391 -8.16 10.00 15.46
C PRO A 391 -9.02 10.42 16.66
N GLY A 392 -8.42 11.01 17.70
CA GLY A 392 -9.14 11.53 18.86
C GLY A 392 -9.78 12.91 18.61
N TRP A 393 -10.93 12.97 17.93
CA TRP A 393 -11.70 14.21 17.73
C TRP A 393 -13.15 14.07 18.18
N ILE A 394 -13.77 15.20 18.54
CA ILE A 394 -15.15 15.24 19.06
C ILE A 394 -16.13 14.77 17.98
N GLY A 395 -16.86 13.69 18.27
CA GLY A 395 -17.79 13.07 17.32
C GLY A 395 -17.18 11.94 16.49
N ASN A 396 -15.94 11.51 16.79
CA ASN A 396 -15.44 10.25 16.28
C ASN A 396 -16.00 9.08 17.10
N ASP A 397 -17.08 8.48 16.61
CA ASP A 397 -17.69 7.30 17.25
C ASP A 397 -16.81 6.04 17.16
N ASN A 398 -15.77 6.04 16.33
CA ASN A 398 -14.82 4.94 16.18
C ASN A 398 -13.60 5.06 17.10
N PHE A 399 -13.44 6.16 17.86
CA PHE A 399 -12.29 6.33 18.74
C PHE A 399 -12.27 5.26 19.83
N THR A 400 -11.27 4.39 19.79
CA THR A 400 -11.17 3.23 20.67
C THR A 400 -9.77 3.16 21.29
N VAL A 401 -9.70 2.70 22.54
CA VAL A 401 -8.43 2.33 23.18
C VAL A 401 -8.56 0.91 23.69
N SER A 402 -7.57 0.09 23.33
CA SER A 402 -7.51 -1.33 23.65
C SER A 402 -6.46 -1.64 24.72
N LEU A 403 -6.70 -2.72 25.46
CA LEU A 403 -5.73 -3.37 26.34
C LEU A 403 -5.62 -4.85 25.99
N ALA A 404 -4.41 -5.36 25.80
CA ALA A 404 -4.14 -6.76 25.48
C ALA A 404 -2.97 -7.33 26.29
N GLY A 405 -2.57 -8.58 26.02
CA GLY A 405 -1.34 -9.17 26.58
C GLY A 405 -1.46 -9.76 27.99
N VAL A 406 -2.68 -9.82 28.56
CA VAL A 406 -2.96 -10.54 29.81
C VAL A 406 -4.16 -11.49 29.64
N PRO A 407 -4.25 -12.60 30.38
CA PRO A 407 -5.34 -13.58 30.28
C PRO A 407 -6.73 -12.97 30.50
N VAL A 408 -7.73 -13.58 29.86
CA VAL A 408 -9.15 -13.33 30.14
C VAL A 408 -9.41 -13.46 31.65
N GLY A 409 -10.16 -12.53 32.22
CA GLY A 409 -10.42 -12.45 33.66
C GLY A 409 -9.39 -11.64 34.45
N ALA A 410 -8.27 -11.24 33.85
CA ALA A 410 -7.30 -10.36 34.48
C ALA A 410 -7.84 -8.92 34.58
N ASN A 411 -7.49 -8.24 35.68
CA ASN A 411 -7.74 -6.81 35.84
C ASN A 411 -6.55 -6.03 35.29
N ALA A 412 -6.82 -5.10 34.39
CA ALA A 412 -5.85 -4.13 33.89
C ALA A 412 -6.41 -2.71 34.07
N MET A 413 -5.51 -1.73 34.20
CA MET A 413 -5.86 -0.32 34.32
C MET A 413 -5.19 0.45 33.19
N LEU A 414 -6.01 1.13 32.38
CA LEU A 414 -5.56 2.09 31.38
C LEU A 414 -5.57 3.50 31.98
N VAL A 415 -4.55 4.28 31.68
CA VAL A 415 -4.48 5.71 31.98
C VAL A 415 -4.56 6.46 30.66
N VAL A 416 -5.55 7.34 30.52
CA VAL A 416 -5.72 8.19 29.34
C VAL A 416 -5.48 9.65 29.76
N ASP A 417 -4.62 10.32 29.00
CA ASP A 417 -4.45 11.77 29.09
C ASP A 417 -5.37 12.44 28.06
N LEU A 418 -6.09 13.47 28.48
CA LEU A 418 -6.98 14.26 27.62
C LEU A 418 -6.31 15.53 27.09
N ALA A 419 -5.05 15.78 27.45
CA ALA A 419 -4.26 16.86 26.88
C ALA A 419 -3.93 16.59 25.40
N ASP A 420 -3.74 17.67 24.65
CA ASP A 420 -3.38 17.61 23.23
C ASP A 420 -2.02 16.89 23.04
N PRO A 421 -1.96 15.79 22.25
CA PRO A 421 -0.70 15.13 21.95
C PRO A 421 0.27 16.12 21.29
N GLY A 422 1.42 16.34 21.95
CA GLY A 422 2.48 17.24 21.48
C GLY A 422 2.81 18.44 22.37
N LEU A 423 2.04 18.72 23.43
CA LEU A 423 2.36 19.79 24.39
C LEU A 423 3.09 19.29 25.67
N ALA A 424 3.12 17.99 25.92
CA ALA A 424 3.86 17.38 27.03
C ALA A 424 4.28 15.93 26.70
N SER A 425 5.52 15.57 27.01
CA SER A 425 6.09 14.20 26.84
C SER A 425 5.91 13.30 28.06
N ALA A 426 5.15 13.76 29.06
CA ALA A 426 4.88 13.03 30.29
C ALA A 426 3.42 13.23 30.69
N VAL A 427 2.73 12.13 31.00
CA VAL A 427 1.40 12.15 31.63
C VAL A 427 1.54 12.91 32.96
N PRO A 428 0.95 14.11 33.12
CA PRO A 428 1.08 14.87 34.34
C PRO A 428 0.42 14.14 35.50
N PHE A 429 1.08 14.08 36.65
CA PHE A 429 0.50 13.56 37.88
C PHE A 429 -0.65 14.48 38.32
N GLY A 430 -1.88 14.17 37.90
CA GLY A 430 -3.09 14.93 38.26
C GLY A 430 -3.96 15.44 37.09
N ALA A 431 -3.51 15.32 35.83
CA ALA A 431 -4.33 15.59 34.63
C ALA A 431 -4.97 14.31 34.05
N VAL A 432 -4.97 13.23 34.83
CA VAL A 432 -5.42 11.90 34.43
C VAL A 432 -6.94 11.82 34.49
N ALA A 433 -7.57 11.43 33.39
CA ALA A 433 -8.91 10.86 33.45
C ALA A 433 -8.79 9.42 33.99
N TYR A 434 -9.14 9.22 35.27
CA TYR A 434 -9.37 7.90 35.87
C TYR A 434 -10.79 7.42 35.44
N LEU A 435 -11.11 6.14 35.19
CA LEU A 435 -10.43 4.85 35.24
C LEU A 435 -11.41 3.87 34.54
N ALA A 436 -11.03 3.21 33.45
CA ALA A 436 -11.73 2.01 33.03
C ALA A 436 -10.97 0.81 33.61
N ALA A 437 -11.38 0.36 34.80
CA ALA A 437 -11.01 -0.97 35.26
C ALA A 437 -11.90 -1.94 34.51
N THR A 438 -11.36 -2.60 33.50
CA THR A 438 -12.08 -3.65 32.80
C THR A 438 -11.49 -4.99 33.17
N THR A 439 -12.37 -5.98 33.38
CA THR A 439 -11.98 -7.38 33.37
C THR A 439 -11.94 -7.77 31.90
N LEU A 440 -10.77 -8.17 31.38
CA LEU A 440 -10.69 -8.60 29.98
C LEU A 440 -11.66 -9.78 29.78
N SER A 441 -12.65 -9.62 28.91
CA SER A 441 -13.56 -10.68 28.50
C SER A 441 -12.93 -11.46 27.34
N SER A 442 -13.49 -12.63 27.02
CA SER A 442 -13.07 -13.43 25.87
C SER A 442 -13.52 -12.85 24.52
N GLU A 443 -14.05 -11.62 24.49
CA GLU A 443 -14.63 -10.96 23.30
C GLU A 443 -13.96 -9.61 22.99
N VAL A 444 -12.66 -9.47 23.23
CA VAL A 444 -11.87 -8.28 22.84
C VAL A 444 -10.66 -8.69 22.01
#